data_AF-A0A3M2CGI1-F1
#
_entry.id   AF-A0A3M2CGI1-F1
#
_cell.length_a   1.000
_cell.length_b   1.000
_cell.length_c   1.000
_cell.angle_alpha   90.00
_cell.angle_beta   90.00
_cell.angle_gamma   90.00
#
_symmetry.space_group_name_H-M   'P 1'
#
loop_
_entity.id
_entity.type
_entity.pdbx_description
1 polymer ?
#
loop_
_entity_poly.entity_id
_entity_poly.type
_entity_poly.pdbx_seq_one_letter_code
_entity_poly.pdbx_strand_id
1 'polypeptide(L)'
;LVPEHHIEEALGYKESPVRVFTLVGGLCGAATGFGFTSFTSLDWPLVTGGKPLLSIPAYVVIAFELTVLFGALATVIGLFINSRLPYVKPMVVYDPEFSAGRFGLYVTADADRIGEAREILERQQPAELRADPEGVTHAA
;
A
#
# COMPACT_ATOMS: atom_id res chain seq x y z
N LEU A 1 -0.13 10.57 14.70
CA LEU A 1 1.21 10.95 14.20
C LEU A 1 1.05 11.26 12.73
N VAL A 2 0.93 12.54 12.38
CA VAL A 2 1.04 12.97 10.97
C VAL A 2 2.53 12.89 10.63
N PRO A 3 2.95 12.22 9.56
CA PRO A 3 4.34 12.26 9.11
C PRO A 3 4.76 13.71 8.93
N GLU A 4 5.85 14.14 9.57
CA GLU A 4 6.35 15.49 9.32
C GLU A 4 6.88 15.57 7.89
N HIS A 5 6.38 16.54 7.12
CA HIS A 5 6.72 16.70 5.71
C HIS A 5 8.24 16.81 5.48
N HIS A 6 8.97 17.36 6.46
CA HIS A 6 10.43 17.45 6.45
C HIS A 6 11.13 16.08 6.45
N ILE A 7 10.53 15.05 7.07
CA ILE A 7 11.09 13.69 7.09
C ILE A 7 10.89 13.01 5.74
N GLU A 8 9.73 13.21 5.11
CA GLU A 8 9.45 12.66 3.78
C GLU A 8 10.40 13.23 2.71
N GLU A 9 10.68 14.53 2.76
CA GLU A 9 11.62 15.20 1.86
C GLU A 9 13.07 14.72 2.09
N ALA A 10 13.47 14.55 3.36
CA ALA A 10 14.80 14.04 3.70
C ALA A 10 15.01 12.57 3.27
N LEU A 11 13.97 11.74 3.34
CA LEU A 11 14.03 10.32 2.97
C LEU A 11 13.83 10.08 1.46
N GLY A 12 13.30 11.07 0.72
CA GLY A 12 13.11 10.97 -0.73
C GLY A 12 12.17 9.83 -1.14
N TYR A 13 11.13 9.55 -0.35
CA TYR A 13 10.19 8.47 -0.65
C TYR A 13 9.52 8.68 -2.01
N LYS A 14 9.57 7.65 -2.85
CA LYS A 14 8.83 7.63 -4.12
C LYS A 14 7.35 7.37 -3.86
N GLU A 15 6.49 7.84 -4.76
CA GLU A 15 5.05 7.56 -4.69
C GLU A 15 4.77 6.06 -4.65
N SER A 16 3.78 5.65 -3.84
CA SER A 16 3.43 4.24 -3.68
C SER A 16 2.84 3.64 -4.96
N PRO A 17 3.37 2.51 -5.47
CA PRO A 17 2.87 1.84 -6.66
C PRO A 17 1.46 1.26 -6.47
N VAL A 18 0.97 1.18 -5.22
CA VAL A 18 -0.36 0.66 -4.87
C VAL A 18 -1.47 1.43 -5.58
N ARG A 19 -1.28 2.72 -5.88
CA ARG A 19 -2.25 3.55 -6.62
C ARG A 19 -2.58 2.99 -8.00
N VAL A 20 -1.61 2.37 -8.68
CA VAL A 20 -1.81 1.78 -10.01
C VAL A 20 -2.69 0.54 -9.92
N PHE A 21 -2.51 -0.27 -8.88
CA PHE A 21 -3.37 -1.44 -8.63
C PHE A 21 -4.82 -1.03 -8.40
N THR A 22 -5.06 0.03 -7.61
CA THR A 22 -6.39 0.60 -7.41
C THR A 22 -7.02 1.06 -8.73
N LEU A 23 -6.26 1.77 -9.56
CA LEU A 23 -6.74 2.27 -10.85
C LEU A 23 -7.14 1.14 -11.80
N VAL A 24 -6.28 0.13 -11.95
CA VAL A 24 -6.55 -1.05 -12.80
C VAL A 24 -7.75 -1.83 -12.26
N GLY A 25 -7.82 -2.04 -10.94
CA GLY A 25 -8.96 -2.69 -10.29
C GLY A 25 -10.26 -1.94 -10.52
N GLY A 26 -10.26 -0.61 -10.37
CA GLY A 26 -11.42 0.23 -10.62
C GLY A 26 -11.89 0.18 -12.07
N LEU A 27 -10.98 0.28 -13.04
CA LEU A 27 -11.32 0.17 -14.47
C LEU A 27 -11.91 -1.20 -14.82
N CYS A 28 -11.31 -2.28 -14.30
CA CYS A 28 -11.85 -3.63 -14.46
C CYS A 28 -13.23 -3.77 -13.81
N GLY A 29 -13.44 -3.17 -12.62
CA GLY A 29 -14.74 -3.15 -11.94
C GLY A 29 -15.82 -2.40 -12.72
N ALA A 30 -15.48 -1.23 -13.28
CA ALA A 30 -16.39 -0.45 -14.12
C ALA A 30 -16.78 -1.23 -15.39
N ALA A 31 -15.80 -1.80 -16.10
CA ALA A 31 -16.03 -2.62 -17.29
C ALA A 31 -16.90 -3.84 -16.98
N THR A 32 -16.62 -4.52 -15.86
CA THR A 32 -17.40 -5.66 -15.39
C THR A 32 -18.83 -5.24 -15.04
N GLY A 33 -19.04 -4.08 -14.40
CA GLY A 33 -20.38 -3.64 -14.02
C GLY A 33 -21.28 -3.28 -15.20
N PHE A 34 -20.74 -2.58 -16.20
CA PHE A 34 -21.49 -2.34 -17.44
C PHE A 34 -21.66 -3.61 -18.27
N GLY A 35 -20.63 -4.46 -18.36
CA GLY A 35 -20.68 -5.72 -19.10
C GLY A 35 -21.68 -6.71 -18.51
N PHE A 36 -21.65 -6.91 -17.19
CA PHE A 36 -22.52 -7.85 -16.47
C PHE A 36 -23.99 -7.45 -16.55
N THR A 37 -24.30 -6.18 -16.34
CA THR A 37 -25.68 -5.66 -16.41
C THR A 37 -26.24 -5.72 -17.83
N SER A 38 -25.43 -5.37 -18.83
CA SER A 38 -25.80 -5.47 -20.24
C SER A 38 -26.00 -6.92 -20.67
N PHE A 39 -25.08 -7.82 -20.30
CA PHE A 39 -25.19 -9.25 -20.61
C PHE A 39 -26.46 -9.86 -20.03
N THR A 40 -26.74 -9.62 -18.74
CA THR A 40 -27.93 -10.15 -18.07
C THR A 40 -29.22 -9.62 -18.71
N SER A 41 -29.23 -8.35 -19.13
CA SER A 41 -30.39 -7.72 -19.74
C SER A 41 -30.63 -8.18 -21.18
N LEU A 42 -29.58 -8.64 -21.88
CA LEU A 42 -29.69 -9.25 -23.21
C LEU A 42 -30.11 -10.72 -23.14
N ASP A 43 -29.58 -11.47 -22.16
CA ASP A 43 -29.88 -12.89 -21.97
C ASP A 43 -31.32 -13.11 -21.49
N TRP A 44 -31.81 -12.25 -20.59
CA TRP A 44 -33.18 -12.29 -20.10
C TRP A 44 -33.87 -10.91 -20.16
N PRO A 45 -34.44 -10.55 -21.32
CA PRO A 45 -35.04 -9.22 -21.53
C PRO A 45 -36.36 -9.08 -20.76
N LEU A 46 -36.28 -8.56 -19.54
CA LEU A 46 -37.42 -8.21 -18.69
C LEU A 46 -37.82 -6.75 -18.89
N VAL A 47 -38.91 -6.50 -19.62
CA VAL A 47 -39.50 -5.17 -19.71
C VAL A 47 -40.28 -4.88 -18.43
N THR A 48 -39.69 -4.12 -17.51
CA THR A 48 -40.34 -3.73 -16.25
C THR A 48 -40.81 -2.27 -16.30
N GLY A 49 -42.11 -2.05 -16.15
CA GLY A 49 -42.70 -0.71 -16.05
C GLY A 49 -42.56 0.17 -17.30
N GLY A 50 -42.44 -0.42 -18.50
CA GLY A 50 -42.37 0.29 -19.78
C GLY A 50 -41.04 1.01 -20.05
N LYS A 51 -40.02 0.82 -19.21
CA LYS A 51 -38.68 1.39 -19.40
C LYS A 51 -37.91 0.63 -20.48
N PRO A 52 -37.02 1.31 -21.23
CA PRO A 52 -36.15 0.63 -22.19
C PRO A 52 -35.28 -0.40 -21.47
N LEU A 53 -35.06 -1.54 -22.13
CA LEU A 53 -34.26 -2.67 -21.63
C LEU A 53 -32.87 -2.21 -21.15
N LEU A 54 -32.29 -1.23 -21.84
CA LEU A 54 -31.05 -0.56 -21.45
C LEU A 54 -31.35 0.70 -20.61
N SER A 55 -31.70 0.49 -19.34
CA SER A 55 -31.85 1.60 -18.38
C SER A 55 -30.49 2.04 -17.84
N ILE A 56 -29.77 2.84 -18.63
CA ILE A 56 -28.42 3.37 -18.30
C ILE A 56 -28.33 3.92 -16.86
N PRO A 57 -29.30 4.69 -16.33
CA PRO A 57 -29.22 5.20 -14.95
C PRO A 57 -29.14 4.09 -13.88
N ALA A 58 -29.80 2.95 -14.09
CA ALA A 58 -29.74 1.83 -13.16
C ALA A 58 -28.40 1.10 -13.22
N TYR A 59 -27.80 0.99 -14.42
CA TYR A 59 -26.51 0.33 -14.60
C TYR A 59 -25.36 1.12 -13.99
N VAL A 60 -25.45 2.46 -13.99
CA VAL A 60 -24.44 3.32 -13.36
C VAL A 60 -24.29 3.02 -11.88
N VAL A 61 -25.39 2.77 -11.16
CA VAL A 61 -25.35 2.43 -9.73
C VAL A 61 -24.57 1.12 -9.52
N ILE A 62 -24.88 0.08 -10.30
CA ILE A 62 -24.21 -1.22 -10.19
C ILE A 62 -22.74 -1.12 -10.61
N ALA A 63 -22.45 -0.37 -11.68
CA ALA A 63 -21.09 -0.16 -12.16
C ALA A 63 -20.24 0.62 -11.14
N PHE A 64 -20.82 1.60 -10.44
CA PHE A 64 -20.16 2.32 -9.35
C PHE A 64 -19.78 1.37 -8.21
N GLU A 65 -20.72 0.56 -7.73
CA GLU A 65 -20.45 -0.40 -6.65
C GLU A 65 -19.36 -1.40 -7.03
N LEU A 66 -19.40 -1.94 -8.25
CA LEU A 66 -18.36 -2.84 -8.74
C LEU A 66 -17.01 -2.14 -8.93
N THR A 67 -16.99 -0.89 -9.37
CA THR A 67 -15.76 -0.09 -9.44
C THR A 67 -15.11 0.03 -8.06
N VAL A 68 -15.89 0.38 -7.03
CA VAL A 68 -15.40 0.51 -5.66
C VAL A 68 -14.93 -0.85 -5.11
N LEU A 69 -15.72 -1.92 -5.31
CA LEU A 69 -15.38 -3.26 -4.84
C LEU A 69 -14.07 -3.77 -5.43
N PHE A 70 -13.94 -3.76 -6.76
CA PHE A 70 -12.73 -4.24 -7.43
C PHE A 70 -11.53 -3.32 -7.18
N GLY A 71 -11.75 -2.00 -7.10
CA GLY A 71 -10.70 -1.05 -6.72
C GLY A 71 -10.16 -1.31 -5.32
N ALA A 72 -11.04 -1.52 -4.33
CA ALA A 72 -10.65 -1.83 -2.96
C ALA A 72 -9.91 -3.18 -2.86
N LEU A 73 -10.42 -4.22 -3.50
CA LEU A 73 -9.77 -5.54 -3.53
C LEU A 73 -8.39 -5.48 -4.19
N ALA A 74 -8.27 -4.81 -5.34
CA ALA A 74 -6.99 -4.64 -6.03
C ALA A 74 -5.99 -3.81 -5.20
N THR A 75 -6.48 -2.81 -4.45
CA THR A 75 -5.64 -2.03 -3.52
C THR A 75 -5.07 -2.91 -2.42
N VAL A 76 -5.92 -3.74 -1.80
CA VAL A 76 -5.51 -4.67 -0.74
C VAL A 76 -4.51 -5.68 -1.27
N ILE A 77 -4.76 -6.26 -2.45
CA ILE A 77 -3.83 -7.19 -3.12
C ILE A 77 -2.50 -6.48 -3.45
N GLY A 78 -2.55 -5.27 -4.01
CA GLY A 78 -1.38 -4.46 -4.31
C GLY A 78 -0.57 -4.12 -3.06
N LEU A 79 -1.23 -3.86 -1.94
CA LEU A 79 -0.59 -3.69 -0.64
C LEU A 79 0.11 -4.98 -0.20
N PHE A 80 -0.56 -6.14 -0.25
CA PHE A 80 0.06 -7.41 0.12
C PHE A 80 1.31 -7.73 -0.73
N ILE A 81 1.23 -7.50 -2.05
CA ILE A 81 2.33 -7.73 -2.99
C ILE A 81 3.49 -6.76 -2.72
N ASN A 82 3.20 -5.46 -2.57
CA ASN A 82 4.23 -4.44 -2.39
C ASN A 82 4.86 -4.45 -0.99
N SER A 83 4.08 -4.77 0.03
CA SER A 83 4.53 -4.91 1.42
C SER A 83 5.17 -6.27 1.72
N ARG A 84 5.19 -7.21 0.75
CA ARG A 84 5.73 -8.57 0.91
C ARG A 84 5.16 -9.30 2.15
N LEU A 85 3.87 -9.16 2.38
CA LEU A 85 3.13 -9.86 3.43
C LEU A 85 2.66 -11.23 2.86
N PRO A 86 2.83 -12.37 3.56
CA PRO A 86 3.10 -12.55 4.99
C PRO A 86 4.57 -12.40 5.35
N TYR A 87 4.82 -11.50 6.29
CA TYR A 87 6.15 -11.10 6.73
C TYR A 87 6.71 -12.17 7.66
N VAL A 88 7.52 -13.09 7.14
CA VAL A 88 8.04 -14.24 7.91
C VAL A 88 9.27 -13.88 8.74
N LYS A 89 9.96 -12.76 8.44
CA LYS A 89 11.17 -12.32 9.16
C LYS A 89 11.23 -10.79 9.31
N PRO A 90 11.42 -10.25 10.53
CA PRO A 90 11.64 -8.82 10.75
C PRO A 90 12.90 -8.33 10.01
N MET A 91 12.80 -7.29 9.17
CA MET A 91 13.98 -6.65 8.55
C MET A 91 14.70 -5.67 9.50
N VAL A 92 14.14 -5.38 10.67
CA VAL A 92 14.74 -4.49 11.68
C VAL A 92 14.44 -5.09 13.05
N VAL A 93 15.38 -4.94 13.99
CA VAL A 93 15.15 -5.24 15.40
C VAL A 93 14.03 -4.33 15.90
N TYR A 94 12.82 -4.88 16.01
CA TYR A 94 11.67 -4.15 16.52
C TYR A 94 11.75 -4.07 18.05
N ASP A 95 11.80 -2.86 18.59
CA ASP A 95 11.65 -2.61 20.02
C ASP A 95 10.20 -2.17 20.31
N PRO A 96 9.46 -2.83 21.22
CA PRO A 96 8.10 -2.44 21.59
C PRO A 96 7.97 -0.97 22.03
N GLU A 97 9.05 -0.38 22.55
CA GLU A 97 9.08 1.02 22.97
C GLU A 97 8.94 2.00 21.80
N PHE A 98 9.19 1.57 20.56
CA PHE A 98 8.96 2.40 19.37
C PHE A 98 7.48 2.72 19.15
N SER A 99 6.60 1.76 19.44
CA SER A 99 5.15 2.02 19.41
C SER A 99 4.66 2.83 20.60
N ALA A 100 5.46 2.95 21.67
CA ALA A 100 5.13 3.66 22.89
C ALA A 100 5.64 5.11 22.94
N GLY A 101 6.23 5.62 21.84
CA GLY A 101 6.62 7.03 21.70
C GLY A 101 8.11 7.31 21.54
N ARG A 102 8.96 6.29 21.43
CA ARG A 102 10.36 6.46 21.00
C ARG A 102 10.48 6.29 19.48
N PHE A 103 11.44 6.97 18.87
CA PHE A 103 11.78 6.77 17.46
C PHE A 103 13.14 6.07 17.36
N GLY A 104 13.25 5.10 16.45
CA GLY A 104 14.50 4.40 16.16
C GLY A 104 15.01 4.76 14.77
N LEU A 105 16.31 5.00 14.64
CA LEU A 105 17.01 5.18 13.37
C LEU A 105 17.94 3.98 13.17
N TYR A 106 17.74 3.23 12.09
CA TYR A 106 18.61 2.11 11.72
C TYR A 106 19.37 2.48 10.45
N VAL A 107 20.70 2.43 10.50
CA VAL A 107 21.58 2.76 9.37
C VAL A 107 22.42 1.53 9.05
N THR A 108 22.31 1.04 7.82
CA THR A 108 23.23 0.05 7.28
C THR A 108 24.38 0.76 6.58
N ALA A 109 25.61 0.34 6.87
CA ALA A 109 26.81 0.90 6.28
C ALA A 109 27.83 -0.22 6.02
N ASP A 110 28.64 -0.06 4.98
CA ASP A 110 29.79 -0.92 4.73
C ASP A 110 30.80 -0.83 5.88
N ALA A 111 31.60 -1.89 6.08
CA ALA A 111 32.48 -2.04 7.23
C ALA A 111 33.48 -0.87 7.42
N ASP A 112 33.87 -0.21 6.34
CA ASP A 112 34.75 0.97 6.31
C ASP A 112 34.05 2.26 6.78
N ARG A 113 32.72 2.33 6.69
CA ARG A 113 31.90 3.52 7.03
C ARG A 113 31.14 3.40 8.34
N ILE A 114 31.13 2.23 8.98
CA ILE A 114 30.47 2.04 10.28
C ILE A 114 31.02 3.00 11.34
N GLY A 115 32.33 3.27 11.33
CA GLY A 115 32.95 4.22 12.26
C GLY A 115 32.43 5.64 12.10
N GLU A 116 32.35 6.12 10.85
CA GLU A 116 31.81 7.45 10.52
C GLU A 116 30.32 7.53 10.87
N ALA A 117 29.53 6.53 10.52
CA ALA A 117 28.10 6.47 10.85
C ALA A 117 27.87 6.54 12.36
N ARG A 118 28.68 5.82 13.14
CA ARG A 118 28.63 5.86 14.60
C ARG A 118 28.96 7.24 15.16
N GLU A 119 30.01 7.89 14.67
CA GLU A 119 30.39 9.23 15.10
C GLU A 119 29.27 10.26 14.83
N ILE A 120 28.67 10.19 13.64
CA ILE A 120 27.54 11.05 13.26
C ILE A 120 26.36 10.84 14.22
N LEU A 121 26.01 9.58 14.53
CA LEU A 121 24.92 9.27 15.43
C LEU A 121 25.22 9.74 16.86
N GLU A 122 26.43 9.50 17.38
CA GLU A 122 26.84 9.94 18.72
C GLU A 122 26.78 11.46 18.87
N ARG A 123 27.12 12.22 17.82
CA ARG A 123 27.00 13.70 17.81
C ARG A 123 25.56 14.18 18.03
N GLN A 124 24.55 13.39 17.64
CA GLN A 124 23.14 13.75 17.82
C GLN A 124 22.57 13.38 19.21
N GLN A 125 23.41 12.85 20.12
CA GLN A 125 23.03 12.51 21.50
C GLN A 125 21.79 11.59 21.58
N PRO A 126 21.83 10.39 20.98
CA PRO A 126 20.71 9.46 21.02
C PRO A 126 20.49 8.95 22.46
N ALA A 127 19.24 8.68 22.81
CA ALA A 127 18.90 8.09 24.11
C ALA A 127 19.54 6.71 24.29
N GLU A 128 19.69 5.94 23.21
CA GLU A 128 20.37 4.65 23.21
C GLU A 128 21.03 4.40 21.85
N LEU A 129 22.22 3.81 21.86
CA LEU A 129 22.97 3.42 20.66
C LEU A 129 23.38 1.95 20.77
N ARG A 130 22.90 1.11 19.84
CA ARG A 130 23.22 -0.32 19.76
C ARG A 130 23.89 -0.60 18.42
N ALA A 131 24.98 -1.39 18.44
CA ALA A 131 25.58 -1.93 17.23
C ALA A 131 24.96 -3.30 16.91
N ASP A 132 24.61 -3.51 15.64
CA ASP A 132 24.12 -4.80 15.13
C ASP A 132 25.19 -5.43 14.23
N PRO A 133 26.07 -6.29 14.77
CA PRO A 133 27.21 -6.85 14.05
C PRO A 133 26.84 -7.93 13.03
N GLU A 134 25.63 -8.49 13.10
CA GLU A 134 25.14 -9.51 12.15
C GLU A 134 24.42 -8.88 10.94
N GLY A 135 24.16 -7.56 10.99
CA GLY A 135 23.64 -6.73 9.91
C GLY A 135 22.61 -7.45 9.06
N VAL A 136 21.39 -7.63 9.57
CA VAL A 136 20.23 -8.28 8.93
C VAL A 136 20.64 -9.17 7.74
N THR A 137 21.21 -10.35 8.04
CA THR A 137 21.54 -11.39 7.05
C THR A 137 20.25 -12.07 6.51
N HIS A 138 19.25 -11.28 6.11
CA HIS A 138 17.91 -11.76 5.72
C HIS A 138 17.35 -11.08 4.46
N ALA A 139 18.15 -10.33 3.70
CA ALA A 139 17.79 -9.79 2.39
C ALA A 139 18.31 -10.66 1.23
N ALA A 140 18.08 -11.97 1.28
CA ALA A 140 18.19 -12.87 0.12
C ALA A 140 16.79 -13.34 -0.28
#